data_AF-A0A1G2GX05-F1
#
_entry.id   AF-A0A1G2GX05-F1
#
_cell.length_a   1.000
_cell.length_b   1.000
_cell.length_c   1.000
_cell.angle_alpha   90.00
_cell.angle_beta   90.00
_cell.angle_gamma   90.00
#
_symmetry.space_group_name_H-M   'P 1'
#
loop_
_entity.id
_entity.type
_entity.pdbx_description
1 polymer ?
#
loop_
_entity_poly.entity_id
_entity_poly.type
_entity_poly.pdbx_seq_one_letter_code
_entity_poly.pdbx_strand_id
1 'polypeptide(L)' 'MNTPKKACDVTLKELDRKLNQEAKRIVREKEEDIIKYVSKKANLTGNSSIIFKNKSGAMVTLSFRLNKDGNLRFAFE' A
#
# COMPACT_ATOMS: atom_id res chain seq x y z
N MET A 1 20.01 -5.80 30.41
CA MET A 1 20.52 -5.33 29.11
C MET A 1 19.33 -5.21 28.16
N ASN A 2 18.96 -3.99 27.78
CA ASN A 2 17.84 -3.73 26.87
C ASN A 2 18.23 -4.23 25.47
N THR A 3 17.58 -5.29 25.00
CA THR A 3 17.76 -5.78 23.63
C THR A 3 17.27 -4.72 22.64
N PRO A 4 18.02 -4.47 21.55
CA PRO A 4 17.65 -3.47 20.57
C PRO A 4 16.35 -3.87 19.88
N LYS A 5 15.35 -3.00 19.96
CA LYS A 5 14.17 -2.99 19.08
C LYS A 5 14.67 -2.76 17.64
N LYS A 6 15.11 -3.79 16.92
CA LYS A 6 15.38 -3.66 15.49
C LYS A 6 15.50 -5.00 14.76
N ALA A 7 14.39 -5.40 14.16
CA ALA A 7 14.31 -5.97 12.81
C ALA A 7 12.84 -5.94 12.43
N CYS A 8 12.43 -4.92 11.68
CA CYS A 8 11.11 -4.97 11.04
C CYS A 8 11.25 -5.87 9.81
N ASP A 9 11.33 -7.18 10.05
CA ASP A 9 11.16 -8.20 9.02
C ASP A 9 9.69 -8.22 8.63
N VAL A 10 9.27 -7.20 7.90
CA VAL A 10 7.91 -7.17 7.36
C VAL A 10 7.81 -8.31 6.37
N THR A 11 7.03 -9.32 6.73
CA THR A 11 6.75 -10.42 5.82
C THR A 11 5.92 -9.92 4.64
N LEU A 12 5.98 -10.62 3.49
CA LEU A 12 5.09 -10.34 2.35
C LEU A 12 3.61 -10.30 2.79
N LYS A 13 3.25 -11.14 3.76
CA LYS A 13 1.90 -11.22 4.35
C LYS A 13 1.52 -9.97 5.15
N GLU A 14 2.45 -9.42 5.94
CA GLU A 14 2.21 -8.17 6.66
C GLU A 14 2.16 -6.96 5.73
N LEU A 15 3.04 -6.91 4.73
CA LEU A 15 2.98 -5.91 3.67
C LEU A 15 1.64 -5.97 2.95
N ASP A 16 1.20 -7.17 2.56
CA ASP A 16 -0.07 -7.41 1.89
C ASP A 16 -1.27 -6.94 2.73
N ARG A 17 -1.23 -7.21 4.04
CA ARG A 17 -2.24 -6.77 5.01
C ARG A 17 -2.27 -5.25 5.13
N LYS A 18 -1.12 -4.59 5.27
CA LYS A 18 -1.03 -3.13 5.37
C LYS A 18 -1.51 -2.45 4.09
N LEU A 19 -1.09 -2.94 2.91
CA LEU A 19 -1.58 -2.44 1.63
C LEU A 19 -3.10 -2.59 1.50
N ASN A 20 -3.68 -3.69 1.98
CA ASN A 20 -5.13 -3.87 1.97
C ASN A 20 -5.87 -2.88 2.88
N GLN A 21 -5.32 -2.58 4.06
CA GLN A 21 -5.87 -1.59 4.96
C GLN A 21 -5.82 -0.18 4.34
N GLU A 22 -4.68 0.20 3.77
CA GLU A 22 -4.54 1.49 3.09
C GLU A 22 -5.43 1.58 1.84
N ALA A 23 -5.57 0.51 1.06
CA ALA A 23 -6.50 0.47 -0.07
C ALA A 23 -7.94 0.78 0.36
N LYS A 24 -8.41 0.15 1.45
CA LYS A 24 -9.74 0.41 2.01
C LYS A 24 -9.87 1.83 2.52
N ARG A 25 -8.84 2.34 3.17
CA ARG A 25 -8.81 3.72 3.66
C ARG A 25 -8.90 4.71 2.50
N ILE A 26 -8.10 4.53 1.45
CA ILE A 26 -8.09 5.37 0.25
C ILE A 26 -9.43 5.34 -0.45
N VAL A 27 -10.03 4.15 -0.65
CA VAL A 27 -11.37 4.04 -1.24
C VAL A 27 -12.40 4.83 -0.42
N ARG A 28 -12.28 4.83 0.92
CA ARG A 28 -13.17 5.56 1.83
C ARG A 28 -12.90 7.07 1.88
N GLU A 29 -11.64 7.50 1.87
CA GLU A 29 -11.25 8.92 1.93
C GLU A 29 -11.39 9.61 0.56
N LYS A 30 -11.25 8.87 -0.54
CA LYS A 30 -11.35 9.37 -1.92
C LYS A 30 -12.64 8.89 -2.61
N GLU A 31 -13.72 8.66 -1.84
CA GLU A 31 -15.05 8.24 -2.35
C GLU A 31 -15.59 9.10 -3.51
N GLU A 32 -15.07 10.32 -3.68
CA GLU A 32 -15.42 11.18 -4.80
C GLU A 32 -14.85 10.71 -6.15
N ASP A 33 -13.67 10.07 -6.17
CA ASP A 33 -13.00 9.65 -7.40
C ASP A 33 -12.82 8.13 -7.51
N ILE A 34 -12.45 7.44 -6.43
CA ILE A 34 -12.13 6.01 -6.46
C ILE A 34 -13.35 5.16 -6.10
N ILE A 35 -13.80 4.29 -7.01
CA ILE A 35 -14.99 3.44 -6.81
C ILE A 35 -14.68 1.98 -6.48
N LYS A 36 -13.52 1.47 -6.90
CA LYS A 36 -13.26 0.03 -6.78
C LYS A 36 -11.78 -0.28 -6.69
N TYR A 37 -11.41 -1.10 -5.72
CA TYR A 37 -10.13 -1.80 -5.70
C TYR A 37 -10.09 -2.84 -6.83
N VAL A 38 -9.05 -2.81 -7.66
CA VAL A 38 -8.87 -3.76 -8.78
C VAL A 38 -7.85 -4.82 -8.41
N SER A 39 -6.63 -4.39 -8.07
CA SER A 39 -5.52 -5.30 -7.84
C SER A 39 -4.44 -4.63 -7.00
N LYS A 40 -3.54 -5.44 -6.45
CA LYS A 40 -2.33 -4.98 -5.77
C LYS A 40 -1.15 -5.84 -6.13
N LYS A 41 0.02 -5.23 -6.11
CA LYS A 41 1.32 -5.86 -6.27
C LYS A 41 2.15 -5.53 -5.04
N ALA A 42 2.47 -6.54 -4.24
CA ALA A 42 3.32 -6.40 -3.06
C ALA A 42 4.72 -6.92 -3.37
N ASN A 43 5.75 -6.13 -3.07
CA ASN A 43 7.14 -6.52 -3.23
C ASN A 43 7.96 -6.03 -2.03
N LEU A 44 8.74 -6.93 -1.41
CA LEU A 44 9.60 -6.61 -0.26
C LEU A 44 10.85 -5.83 -0.65
N THR A 45 11.35 -6.03 -1.87
CA THR A 45 12.63 -5.48 -2.32
C THR A 45 12.46 -4.37 -3.38
N GLY A 46 11.23 -4.08 -3.77
CA GLY A 46 10.91 -3.12 -4.84
C GLY A 46 9.66 -2.29 -4.57
N ASN A 47 9.16 -1.63 -5.61
CA ASN A 47 7.93 -0.86 -5.51
C ASN A 47 6.73 -1.79 -5.41
N SER A 48 5.86 -1.52 -4.44
CA SER A 48 4.53 -2.08 -4.35
C SER A 48 3.54 -1.12 -5.00
N SER A 49 2.41 -1.63 -5.50
CA SER A 49 1.43 -0.82 -6.20
C SER A 49 0.02 -1.29 -5.86
N ILE A 50 -0.92 -0.36 -5.81
CA ILE A 50 -2.35 -0.68 -5.70
C ILE A 50 -3.06 0.01 -6.86
N ILE A 51 -3.87 -0.76 -7.58
CA ILE A 51 -4.61 -0.31 -8.74
C ILE A 51 -6.07 -0.20 -8.34
N PHE A 52 -6.63 0.97 -8.58
CA PHE A 52 -8.02 1.30 -8.36
C PHE A 52 -8.69 1.63 -9.70
N LYS A 53 -10.01 1.55 -9.73
CA LYS A 53 -10.85 2.09 -10.79
C LYS A 53 -11.56 3.33 -10.25
N ASN A 54 -11.51 4.41 -11.00
CA ASN A 54 -12.23 5.65 -10.67
C ASN A 54 -13.66 5.67 -11.27
N LYS A 55 -14.48 6.66 -10.91
CA LYS A 55 -15.87 6.80 -11.39
C LYS A 55 -15.97 6.85 -12.92
N SER A 56 -15.00 7.47 -13.58
CA SER A 56 -14.89 7.54 -15.05
C SER A 56 -14.47 6.20 -15.69
N GLY A 57 -14.14 5.20 -14.87
CA GLY A 57 -13.69 3.89 -15.31
C GLY A 57 -12.20 3.81 -15.62
N ALA A 58 -11.44 4.89 -15.41
CA ALA A 58 -10.00 4.92 -15.56
C ALA A 58 -9.29 4.17 -14.42
N MET A 59 -8.14 3.59 -14.73
CA MET A 59 -7.30 2.92 -13.75
C MET A 59 -6.38 3.93 -13.08
N VAL A 60 -6.47 4.06 -11.76
CA VAL A 60 -5.58 4.87 -10.94
C VAL A 60 -4.61 3.95 -10.24
N THR A 61 -3.32 4.09 -10.52
CA THR A 61 -2.27 3.33 -9.84
C THR A 61 -1.64 4.19 -8.76
N LEU A 62 -1.62 3.68 -7.54
CA LEU A 62 -0.87 4.27 -6.45
C LEU A 62 0.37 3.43 -6.18
N SER A 63 1.52 4.08 -6.13
CA SER A 63 2.80 3.44 -5.86
C SER A 63 3.16 3.61 -4.38
N PHE A 64 3.57 2.51 -3.75
CA PHE A 64 3.95 2.46 -2.35
C PHE A 64 5.31 1.81 -2.22
N ARG A 65 6.15 2.37 -1.35
CA ARG A 65 7.43 1.75 -0.99
C ARG A 65 7.41 1.44 0.49
N LEU A 66 7.59 0.17 0.82
CA LEU A 66 7.86 -0.22 2.19
C LEU A 66 9.33 0.12 2.48
N ASN A 67 9.58 0.90 3.54
CA ASN A 67 10.94 1.11 4.00
C ASN A 67 11.39 -0.04 4.91
N LYS A 68 12.69 -0.09 5.20
CA LYS A 68 13.32 -1.12 6.06
C LYS A 68 12.77 -1.12 7.49
N ASP A 69 12.08 -0.06 7.89
CA ASP A 69 11.42 0.10 9.19
C ASP A 69 9.94 -0.34 9.16
N GLY A 70 9.47 -0.88 8.02
CA GLY A 70 8.12 -1.39 7.85
C GLY A 70 7.02 -0.32 7.71
N ASN A 71 7.41 0.92 7.44
CA ASN A 71 6.50 2.02 7.14
C ASN A 71 6.22 2.11 5.63
N LEU A 72 4.97 2.40 5.28
CA LEU A 72 4.56 2.67 3.91
C LEU A 72 4.82 4.15 3.60
N ARG A 73 5.59 4.42 2.55
CA ARG A 73 5.66 5.75 1.92
C ARG A 73 4.87 5.74 0.63
N PHE A 74 3.97 6.71 0.50
CA PHE A 74 3.13 6.91 -0.67
C PHE A 74 3.89 7.80 -1.66
N ALA A 75 4.01 7.34 -2.89
CA ALA A 75 4.39 8.18 -4.01
C ALA A 75 3.13 8.35 -4.87
N PHE A 76 2.55 9.54 -4.84
CA PHE A 76 1.57 9.94 -5.83
C PHE A 76 2.38 10.38 -7.06
N GLU A 77 2.31 9.58 -8.13
CA GLU A 77 2.75 10.02 -9.47
C GLU A 77 1.55 10.63 -10.21
#